data_AF-A0A2V5RWP2-F1
#
_entry.id   AF-A0A2V5RWP2-F1
#
_cell.length_a   1.000
_cell.length_b   1.000
_cell.length_c   1.000
_cell.angle_alpha   90.00
_cell.angle_beta   90.00
_cell.angle_gamma   90.00
#
_symmetry.space_group_name_H-M   'P 1'
#
loop_
_entity.id
_entity.type
_entity.pdbx_description
1 polymer ?
#
loop_
_entity_poly.entity_id
_entity_poly.type
_entity_poly.pdbx_seq_one_letter_code
_entity_poly.pdbx_strand_id
1 'polypeptide(L)'
;MIAPNDSIDSQSTDAPLPNSKKIYVSGKIHSDVCVPFREIALAPTKSISGEIEVNEPVRVYDTSGPWGNPDFHGDVTRGLPPLRSKWIRDRGDVEECEGRKVQPIDDGWLSESHAAHAHRKRPAPNVRRSTSKSEGGNGEDNNSTFDVRRSAFGISRKPLRGSAGHPVTQLWYARQGIITSEMEFIAIREQGGNVERPTPNAQCRNDLGFRHAGSEPIENRKSKIETPITPEFVRAEVARGRAIIPANINHPESEPMIIGRNFLVKINANIGNSAVASSIEEE
;
A
#
# COMPACT_ATOMS: atom_id res chain seq x y z
N MET A 1 -26.11 2.21 -17.47
CA MET A 1 -25.69 3.59 -17.82
C MET A 1 -24.19 3.49 -18.02
N ILE A 2 -23.75 3.35 -19.27
CA ILE A 2 -22.34 3.21 -19.63
C ILE A 2 -21.85 4.64 -19.83
N ALA A 3 -20.90 5.09 -19.01
CA ALA A 3 -20.33 6.42 -19.17
C ALA A 3 -19.61 6.51 -20.53
N PRO A 4 -19.76 7.61 -21.28
CA PRO A 4 -19.06 7.80 -22.55
C PRO A 4 -17.54 7.90 -22.34
N ASN A 5 -16.77 7.38 -23.31
CA ASN A 5 -15.31 7.31 -23.28
C ASN A 5 -14.59 8.67 -23.10
N ASP A 6 -15.29 9.79 -23.31
CA ASP A 6 -14.74 11.14 -23.17
C ASP A 6 -14.77 11.67 -21.72
N SER A 7 -15.11 10.83 -20.72
CA SER A 7 -15.24 11.22 -19.31
C SER A 7 -14.10 10.73 -18.40
N ILE A 8 -12.98 10.31 -19.00
CA ILE A 8 -11.80 9.87 -18.24
C ILE A 8 -10.86 11.07 -18.10
N ASP A 9 -11.11 11.90 -17.07
CA ASP A 9 -10.02 12.69 -16.49
C ASP A 9 -9.02 11.68 -15.91
N SER A 10 -7.99 11.34 -16.67
CA SER A 10 -6.84 10.52 -16.24
C SER A 10 -5.90 11.28 -15.30
N GLN A 11 -6.45 12.22 -14.51
CA GLN A 11 -5.72 12.87 -13.45
C GLN A 11 -5.83 11.98 -12.21
N SER A 12 -4.74 11.25 -11.92
CA SER A 12 -4.33 11.09 -10.53
C SER A 12 -4.54 12.45 -9.87
N THR A 13 -5.51 12.55 -8.96
CA THR A 13 -5.69 13.78 -8.20
C THR A 13 -4.54 13.84 -7.21
N ASP A 14 -3.39 14.34 -7.68
CA ASP A 14 -2.22 14.70 -6.86
C ASP A 14 -2.58 15.77 -5.81
N ALA A 15 -3.79 16.31 -5.90
CA ALA A 15 -4.38 17.21 -4.92
C ALA A 15 -4.40 16.54 -3.53
N PRO A 16 -3.71 17.13 -2.54
CA PRO A 16 -3.79 16.65 -1.17
C PRO A 16 -5.24 16.69 -0.70
N LEU A 17 -5.68 15.63 0.00
CA LEU A 17 -7.01 15.63 0.60
C LEU A 17 -7.16 16.87 1.50
N PRO A 18 -8.21 17.69 1.29
CA PRO A 18 -8.32 18.99 1.92
C PRO A 18 -8.34 18.86 3.45
N ASN A 19 -7.75 19.86 4.14
CA ASN A 19 -7.64 19.93 5.60
C ASN A 19 -6.92 18.72 6.26
N SER A 20 -6.11 18.00 5.49
CA SER A 20 -5.35 16.88 6.02
C SER A 20 -3.88 16.96 5.62
N LYS A 21 -3.02 16.38 6.47
CA LYS A 21 -1.58 16.25 6.21
C LYS A 21 -1.12 14.85 6.54
N LYS A 22 -0.11 14.37 5.82
CA LYS A 22 0.58 13.12 6.14
C LYS A 22 1.54 13.37 7.30
N ILE A 23 1.57 12.46 8.26
CA ILE A 23 2.48 12.48 9.41
C ILE A 23 3.09 11.09 9.58
N TYR A 24 4.21 11.02 10.31
CA TYR A 24 4.89 9.77 10.59
C TYR A 24 5.12 9.61 12.08
N VAL A 25 4.96 8.39 12.58
CA VAL A 25 5.27 8.03 13.98
C VAL A 25 6.43 7.05 13.98
N SER A 26 7.50 7.39 14.68
CA SER A 26 8.70 6.56 14.78
C SER A 26 8.51 5.36 15.70
N GLY A 27 9.20 4.27 15.37
CA GLY A 27 9.36 3.10 16.21
C GLY A 27 10.16 3.38 17.49
N LYS A 28 9.99 2.49 18.48
CA LYS A 28 10.73 2.50 19.75
C LYS A 28 11.76 1.38 19.83
N ILE A 29 11.47 0.22 19.25
CA ILE A 29 12.34 -0.96 19.22
C ILE A 29 13.31 -0.84 18.03
N HIS A 30 12.79 -0.50 16.85
CA HIS A 30 13.58 -0.30 15.63
C HIS A 30 13.55 1.18 15.24
N SER A 31 14.71 1.83 15.25
CA SER A 31 14.87 3.26 14.92
C SER A 31 14.43 3.64 13.50
N ASP A 32 14.52 2.67 12.59
CA ASP A 32 14.27 2.88 11.16
C ASP A 32 12.80 2.71 10.78
N VAL A 33 11.93 2.38 11.76
CA VAL A 33 10.49 2.24 11.56
C VAL A 33 9.84 3.63 11.64
N CYS A 34 9.18 4.03 10.56
CA CYS A 34 8.37 5.26 10.49
C CYS A 34 6.99 4.91 9.91
N VAL A 35 5.95 5.03 10.72
CA VAL A 35 4.59 4.59 10.36
C VAL A 35 3.75 5.77 9.90
N PRO A 36 3.19 5.74 8.67
CA PRO A 36 2.42 6.85 8.13
C PRO A 36 1.00 6.87 8.66
N PHE A 37 0.51 8.08 8.89
CA PHE A 37 -0.90 8.38 9.15
C PHE A 37 -1.32 9.65 8.43
N ARG A 38 -2.62 9.85 8.36
CA ARG A 38 -3.21 11.13 7.96
C ARG A 38 -3.81 11.80 9.19
N GLU A 39 -3.48 13.08 9.37
CA GLU A 39 -4.03 13.92 10.43
C GLU A 39 -4.96 14.95 9.81
N ILE A 40 -6.20 15.00 10.28
CA ILE A 40 -7.28 15.87 9.79
C ILE A 40 -7.49 16.97 10.82
N ALA A 41 -7.31 18.22 10.41
CA ALA A 41 -7.59 19.38 11.25
C ALA A 41 -9.10 19.56 11.41
N LEU A 42 -9.56 19.74 12.65
CA LEU A 42 -10.94 20.02 12.96
C LEU A 42 -11.16 21.53 13.10
N ALA A 43 -12.31 22.03 12.63
CA ALA A 43 -12.70 23.40 12.89
C ALA A 43 -12.95 23.60 14.39
N PRO A 44 -12.63 24.76 14.99
CA PRO A 44 -12.93 25.03 16.39
C PRO A 44 -14.43 24.94 16.69
N THR A 45 -14.79 24.38 17.85
CA THR A 45 -16.18 24.34 18.33
C THR A 45 -16.54 25.70 18.93
N LYS A 46 -17.67 26.27 18.52
CA LYS A 46 -18.24 27.48 19.14
C LYS A 46 -19.40 27.08 20.04
N SER A 47 -19.28 27.36 21.34
CA SER A 47 -20.34 27.10 22.30
C SER A 47 -21.43 28.18 22.24
N ILE A 48 -22.58 27.89 22.85
CA ILE A 48 -23.71 28.84 22.95
C ILE A 48 -23.31 30.09 23.76
N SER A 49 -22.35 29.98 24.68
CA SER A 49 -21.82 31.11 25.46
C SER A 49 -20.81 31.97 24.68
N GLY A 50 -20.45 31.59 23.45
CA GLY A 50 -19.46 32.28 22.62
C GLY A 50 -18.01 31.86 22.87
N GLU A 51 -17.77 30.88 23.74
CA GLU A 51 -16.43 30.30 23.93
C GLU A 51 -16.02 29.49 22.70
N ILE A 52 -14.72 29.57 22.37
CA ILE A 52 -14.12 28.83 21.25
C ILE A 52 -13.23 27.75 21.82
N GLU A 53 -13.57 26.49 21.54
CA GLU A 53 -12.77 25.32 21.88
C GLU A 53 -11.99 24.86 20.64
N VAL A 54 -10.66 24.76 20.77
CA VAL A 54 -9.81 24.23 19.71
C VAL A 54 -9.86 22.71 19.78
N ASN A 55 -10.31 22.09 18.69
CA ASN A 55 -10.41 20.64 18.61
C ASN A 55 -9.07 20.03 18.19
N GLU A 56 -8.65 18.99 18.91
CA GLU A 56 -7.47 18.23 18.53
C GLU A 56 -7.65 17.54 17.17
N PRO A 57 -6.61 17.47 16.33
CA PRO A 57 -6.71 16.81 15.04
C PRO A 57 -7.06 15.32 15.15
N VAL A 58 -7.83 14.82 14.19
CA VAL A 58 -8.18 13.40 14.13
C VAL A 58 -7.16 12.68 13.27
N ARG A 59 -6.49 11.69 13.86
CA ARG A 59 -5.58 10.81 13.14
C ARG A 59 -6.31 9.59 12.63
N VAL A 60 -6.13 9.29 11.33
CA VAL A 60 -6.74 8.15 10.66
C VAL A 60 -5.67 7.27 10.01
N TYR A 61 -6.04 6.00 9.81
CA TYR A 61 -5.24 5.04 9.07
C TYR A 61 -5.09 5.53 7.62
N ASP A 62 -3.86 5.58 7.11
CA ASP A 62 -3.58 6.03 5.75
C ASP A 62 -2.87 4.93 4.95
N THR A 63 -3.44 4.58 3.80
CA THR A 63 -2.92 3.59 2.84
C THR A 63 -2.50 4.24 1.52
N SER A 64 -2.43 5.56 1.43
CA SER A 64 -2.04 6.23 0.18
C SER A 64 -0.55 6.09 -0.15
N GLY A 65 0.25 5.43 0.69
CA GLY A 65 1.68 5.26 0.49
C GLY A 65 2.41 6.61 0.52
N PRO A 66 3.48 6.81 -0.29
CA PRO A 66 4.18 8.09 -0.34
C PRO A 66 3.40 9.17 -1.11
N TRP A 67 2.31 8.83 -1.79
CA TRP A 67 1.44 9.81 -2.44
C TRP A 67 0.83 10.76 -1.41
N GLY A 68 0.95 12.07 -1.67
CA GLY A 68 0.60 13.13 -0.71
C GLY A 68 1.73 13.53 0.25
N ASN A 69 2.93 12.96 0.13
CA ASN A 69 4.14 13.51 0.73
C ASN A 69 4.75 14.56 -0.23
N PRO A 70 4.90 15.84 0.17
CA PRO A 70 5.51 16.88 -0.67
C PRO A 70 6.93 16.53 -1.17
N ASP A 71 7.66 15.70 -0.42
CA ASP A 71 9.03 15.31 -0.76
C ASP A 71 9.11 14.09 -1.70
N PHE A 72 7.96 13.48 -2.05
CA PHE A 72 7.93 12.34 -2.95
C PHE A 72 7.92 12.80 -4.41
N HIS A 73 8.80 12.20 -5.22
CA HIS A 73 9.03 12.62 -6.61
C HIS A 73 7.87 12.30 -7.57
N GLY A 74 6.96 11.40 -7.21
CA GLY A 74 5.78 11.05 -8.02
C GLY A 74 6.06 10.30 -9.33
N ASP A 75 7.33 10.05 -9.66
CA ASP A 75 7.76 9.46 -10.93
C ASP A 75 7.73 7.92 -10.87
N VAL A 76 6.70 7.34 -11.50
CA VAL A 76 6.50 5.89 -11.58
C VAL A 76 7.68 5.15 -12.22
N THR A 77 8.49 5.81 -13.05
CA THR A 77 9.66 5.21 -13.73
C THR A 77 10.81 4.91 -12.77
N ARG A 78 10.83 5.62 -11.63
CA ARG A 78 11.82 5.47 -10.57
C ARG A 78 11.35 4.55 -9.44
N GLY A 79 10.10 4.11 -9.48
CA GLY A 79 9.47 3.29 -8.45
C GLY A 79 9.39 3.94 -7.06
N LEU A 80 8.81 3.18 -6.13
CA LEU A 80 8.63 3.63 -4.75
C LEU A 80 9.92 3.45 -3.92
N PRO A 81 10.13 4.27 -2.87
CA PRO A 81 11.24 4.08 -1.94
C PRO A 81 11.18 2.68 -1.30
N PRO A 82 12.29 1.93 -1.26
CA PRO A 82 12.31 0.56 -0.74
C PRO A 82 12.41 0.53 0.79
N LEU A 83 11.37 1.01 1.47
CA LEU A 83 11.26 1.17 2.93
C LEU A 83 11.89 0.02 3.74
N ARG A 84 11.56 -1.23 3.37
CA ARG A 84 11.90 -2.45 4.12
C ARG A 84 13.26 -3.04 3.74
N SER A 85 13.95 -2.51 2.73
CA SER A 85 15.17 -3.13 2.18
C SER A 85 16.23 -3.39 3.25
N LYS A 86 16.47 -2.40 4.12
CA LYS A 86 17.40 -2.52 5.24
C LYS A 86 16.94 -3.58 6.24
N TRP A 87 15.66 -3.56 6.65
CA TRP A 87 15.11 -4.53 7.61
C TRP A 87 15.22 -5.97 7.11
N ILE A 88 15.06 -6.18 5.81
CA ILE A 88 15.15 -7.49 5.18
C ILE A 88 16.60 -8.00 5.18
N ARG A 89 17.56 -7.14 4.82
CA ARG A 89 18.99 -7.51 4.72
C ARG A 89 19.65 -7.67 6.09
N ASP A 90 19.35 -6.77 7.03
CA ASP A 90 19.96 -6.76 8.37
C ASP A 90 19.64 -8.01 9.20
N ARG A 91 18.58 -8.74 8.85
CA ARG A 91 18.27 -10.03 9.49
C ARG A 91 19.31 -11.12 9.20
N GLY A 92 20.05 -11.03 8.09
CA GLY A 92 21.04 -12.02 7.70
C GLY A 92 20.47 -13.34 7.13
N ASP A 93 19.16 -13.39 6.89
CA ASP A 93 18.46 -14.63 6.49
C ASP A 93 18.24 -14.77 4.98
N VAL A 94 18.72 -13.80 4.20
CA VAL A 94 18.50 -13.71 2.75
C VAL A 94 19.81 -13.54 1.99
N GLU A 95 19.82 -14.02 0.76
CA GLU A 95 20.89 -13.80 -0.21
C GLU A 95 20.32 -13.39 -1.57
N GLU A 96 21.13 -12.70 -2.37
CA GLU A 96 20.78 -12.39 -3.76
C GLU A 96 20.86 -13.63 -4.62
N CYS A 97 19.90 -13.79 -5.52
CA CYS A 97 19.87 -14.88 -6.49
C CYS A 97 19.57 -14.41 -7.90
N GLU A 98 19.97 -15.20 -8.87
CA GLU A 98 19.56 -15.02 -10.26
C GLU A 98 18.03 -15.17 -10.37
N GLY A 99 17.38 -14.12 -10.83
CA GLY A 99 15.94 -14.11 -11.06
C GLY A 99 15.53 -15.02 -12.21
N ARG A 100 14.27 -15.50 -12.18
CA ARG A 100 13.70 -16.18 -13.34
C ARG A 100 13.63 -15.20 -14.52
N LYS A 101 14.07 -15.65 -15.69
CA LYS A 101 13.90 -14.90 -16.94
C LYS A 101 12.43 -14.93 -17.37
N VAL A 102 11.89 -13.76 -17.70
CA VAL A 102 10.54 -13.62 -18.27
C VAL A 102 10.50 -14.31 -19.63
N GLN A 103 9.48 -15.12 -19.85
CA GLN A 103 9.23 -15.82 -21.10
C GLN A 103 8.02 -15.19 -21.81
N PRO A 104 7.92 -15.28 -23.15
CA PRO A 104 6.77 -14.75 -23.89
C PRO A 104 5.41 -15.25 -23.37
N ILE A 105 5.35 -16.49 -22.89
CA ILE A 105 4.14 -17.10 -22.32
C ILE A 105 3.65 -16.40 -21.05
N ASP A 106 4.54 -15.72 -20.31
CA ASP A 106 4.18 -14.97 -19.10
C ASP A 106 3.29 -13.76 -19.44
N ASP A 107 3.34 -13.28 -20.69
CA ASP A 107 2.52 -12.19 -21.23
C ASP A 107 1.44 -12.69 -22.21
N GLY A 108 1.18 -14.00 -22.24
CA GLY A 108 0.20 -14.60 -23.15
C GLY A 108 0.65 -14.77 -24.60
N TRP A 109 1.96 -14.63 -24.90
CA TRP A 109 2.50 -14.85 -26.25
C TRP A 109 3.05 -16.26 -26.43
N LEU A 110 2.81 -16.83 -27.61
CA LEU A 110 3.28 -18.18 -27.97
C LEU A 110 4.80 -18.25 -28.23
N SER A 111 5.42 -17.14 -28.66
CA SER A 111 6.86 -17.07 -28.92
C SER A 111 7.37 -15.62 -28.94
N GLU A 112 8.69 -15.45 -28.95
CA GLU A 112 9.35 -14.15 -29.09
C GLU A 112 8.97 -13.44 -30.40
N SER A 113 8.77 -14.19 -31.49
CA SER A 113 8.34 -13.62 -32.77
C SER A 113 6.92 -13.05 -32.71
N HIS A 114 6.00 -13.67 -31.96
CA HIS A 114 4.65 -13.15 -31.75
C HIS A 114 4.66 -11.89 -30.89
N ALA A 115 5.45 -11.88 -29.81
CA ALA A 115 5.65 -10.68 -28.99
C ALA A 115 6.24 -9.52 -29.82
N ALA A 116 7.30 -9.79 -30.60
CA ALA A 116 7.93 -8.79 -31.46
C ALA A 116 6.97 -8.25 -32.55
N HIS A 117 6.10 -9.10 -33.10
CA HIS A 117 5.10 -8.68 -34.08
C HIS A 117 4.02 -7.78 -33.46
N ALA A 118 3.55 -8.11 -32.24
CA ALA A 118 2.59 -7.29 -31.51
C ALA A 118 3.16 -5.89 -31.19
N HIS A 119 4.42 -5.82 -30.77
CA HIS A 119 5.10 -4.55 -30.55
C HIS A 119 5.28 -3.72 -31.83
N ARG A 120 5.44 -4.35 -33.01
CA ARG A 120 5.50 -3.63 -34.30
C ARG A 120 4.14 -3.07 -34.76
N LYS A 121 3.02 -3.66 -34.31
CA LYS A 121 1.66 -3.22 -34.66
C LYS A 121 1.16 -2.06 -33.80
N ARG A 122 1.82 -1.72 -32.70
CA ARG A 122 1.60 -0.44 -32.02
C ARG A 122 2.16 0.67 -32.92
N PRO A 123 1.32 1.53 -33.53
CA PRO A 123 1.80 2.51 -34.48
C PRO A 123 2.75 3.49 -33.79
N ALA A 124 3.93 3.68 -34.35
CA ALA A 124 4.73 4.89 -34.15
C ALA A 124 3.90 6.12 -34.56
N PRO A 125 4.13 7.31 -33.97
CA PRO A 125 3.30 8.49 -34.22
C PRO A 125 3.27 8.81 -35.72
N ASN A 126 2.03 8.95 -36.22
CA ASN A 126 1.62 9.31 -37.58
C ASN A 126 2.72 9.80 -38.55
N VAL A 127 3.17 8.95 -39.46
CA VAL A 127 3.58 9.41 -40.79
C VAL A 127 2.30 9.75 -41.55
N ARG A 128 2.04 11.05 -41.75
CA ARG A 128 0.90 11.58 -42.51
C ARG A 128 0.79 10.90 -43.88
N ARG A 129 -0.20 10.02 -44.05
CA ARG A 129 -0.63 9.59 -45.39
C ARG A 129 -1.67 10.59 -45.86
N SER A 130 -1.32 11.41 -46.85
CA SER A 130 -2.25 12.38 -47.43
C SER A 130 -3.36 11.66 -48.17
N THR A 131 -4.56 11.64 -47.59
CA THR A 131 -5.79 11.42 -48.33
C THR A 131 -6.77 12.51 -47.96
N SER A 132 -7.05 13.36 -48.94
CA SER A 132 -8.02 14.43 -48.89
C SER A 132 -9.43 13.88 -48.62
N LYS A 133 -10.02 14.20 -47.47
CA LYS A 133 -11.38 14.76 -47.30
C LYS A 133 -11.86 14.67 -45.84
N SER A 134 -12.31 15.83 -45.36
CA SER A 134 -13.32 16.12 -44.32
C SER A 134 -13.12 15.61 -42.88
N GLU A 135 -12.86 16.61 -42.03
CA GLU A 135 -13.50 16.90 -40.73
C GLU A 135 -13.43 15.86 -39.60
N GLY A 136 -12.71 16.23 -38.55
CA GLY A 136 -12.64 15.53 -37.25
C GLY A 136 -11.24 15.63 -36.66
N GLY A 137 -10.98 16.68 -35.88
CA GLY A 137 -9.71 16.81 -35.16
C GLY A 137 -9.64 15.82 -34.01
N ASN A 138 -8.81 14.78 -34.16
CA ASN A 138 -8.47 13.89 -33.05
C ASN A 138 -7.25 14.46 -32.33
N GLY A 139 -7.40 14.61 -31.01
CA GLY A 139 -6.36 15.04 -30.08
C GLY A 139 -5.13 14.14 -30.15
N GLU A 140 -4.02 14.72 -29.73
CA GLU A 140 -2.71 14.08 -29.69
C GLU A 140 -2.71 12.93 -28.67
N ASP A 141 -2.88 11.70 -29.15
CA ASP A 141 -2.66 10.50 -28.36
C ASP A 141 -1.16 10.39 -28.05
N ASN A 142 -0.76 10.86 -26.88
CA ASN A 142 0.57 10.68 -26.31
C ASN A 142 0.81 9.20 -26.04
N ASN A 143 1.23 8.51 -27.10
CA ASN A 143 1.65 7.13 -27.18
C ASN A 143 2.59 6.77 -26.01
N SER A 144 2.14 5.92 -25.09
CA SER A 144 2.96 5.53 -23.95
C SER A 144 4.18 4.73 -24.39
N THR A 145 5.32 5.43 -24.39
CA THR A 145 6.65 4.89 -24.67
C THR A 145 7.23 4.23 -23.41
N PHE A 146 6.37 3.86 -22.45
CA PHE A 146 6.77 3.41 -21.14
C PHE A 146 6.95 1.89 -21.10
N ASP A 147 8.16 1.45 -21.42
CA ASP A 147 8.58 0.07 -21.19
C ASP A 147 9.09 -0.05 -19.75
N VAL A 148 8.19 -0.36 -18.80
CA VAL A 148 8.51 -0.60 -17.37
C VAL A 148 9.69 -1.56 -17.21
N ARG A 149 9.81 -2.55 -18.11
CA ARG A 149 10.89 -3.56 -18.07
C ARG A 149 12.26 -2.98 -18.43
N ARG A 150 12.29 -1.86 -19.14
CA ARG A 150 13.50 -1.10 -19.45
C ARG A 150 13.76 0.05 -18.50
N SER A 151 12.85 0.33 -17.55
CA SER A 151 13.11 1.31 -16.51
C SER A 151 14.36 0.89 -15.73
N ALA A 152 15.26 1.84 -15.49
CA ALA A 152 16.50 1.59 -14.75
C ALA A 152 16.24 0.99 -13.35
N PHE A 153 15.04 1.20 -12.81
CA PHE A 153 14.59 0.67 -11.54
C PHE A 153 14.28 -0.83 -11.58
N GLY A 154 13.56 -1.30 -12.60
CA GLY A 154 13.25 -2.73 -12.77
C GLY A 154 14.49 -3.58 -13.08
N ILE A 155 15.49 -2.99 -13.73
CA ILE A 155 16.73 -3.68 -14.13
C ILE A 155 17.75 -3.79 -12.98
N SER A 156 17.74 -2.86 -12.02
CA SER A 156 18.82 -2.73 -11.03
C SER A 156 18.72 -3.71 -9.84
N ARG A 157 17.51 -4.19 -9.50
CA ARG A 157 17.32 -5.01 -8.29
C ARG A 157 17.48 -6.50 -8.56
N LYS A 158 18.46 -7.10 -7.88
CA LYS A 158 18.58 -8.56 -7.79
C LYS A 158 17.53 -9.13 -6.82
N PRO A 159 16.75 -10.14 -7.22
CA PRO A 159 15.85 -10.83 -6.32
C PRO A 159 16.59 -11.48 -5.16
N LEU A 160 15.89 -11.58 -4.03
CA LEU A 160 16.34 -12.24 -2.81
C LEU A 160 15.65 -13.59 -2.66
N ARG A 161 16.37 -14.54 -2.06
CA ARG A 161 15.87 -15.82 -1.55
C ARG A 161 16.37 -16.06 -0.14
N GLY A 162 15.72 -16.97 0.60
CA GLY A 162 16.21 -17.37 1.91
C GLY A 162 17.52 -18.16 1.82
N SER A 163 18.45 -17.88 2.73
CA SER A 163 19.80 -18.48 2.77
C SER A 163 20.15 -19.15 4.10
N ALA A 164 19.48 -18.80 5.20
CA ALA A 164 19.83 -19.24 6.55
C ALA A 164 19.33 -20.65 6.94
N GLY A 165 18.93 -21.49 5.97
CA GLY A 165 18.46 -22.86 6.25
C GLY A 165 17.12 -22.96 6.98
N HIS A 166 16.38 -21.85 7.10
CA HIS A 166 15.02 -21.80 7.63
C HIS A 166 14.11 -20.90 6.77
N PRO A 167 12.77 -21.01 6.92
CA PRO A 167 11.85 -20.15 6.19
C PRO A 167 11.96 -18.68 6.61
N VAL A 168 12.02 -17.78 5.63
CA VAL A 168 12.03 -16.32 5.82
C VAL A 168 10.60 -15.80 5.86
N THR A 169 9.85 -16.19 6.89
CA THR A 169 8.43 -15.84 7.04
C THR A 169 8.13 -15.23 8.40
N GLN A 170 7.17 -14.30 8.44
CA GLN A 170 6.71 -13.68 9.69
C GLN A 170 6.18 -14.71 10.69
N LEU A 171 5.57 -15.81 10.21
CA LEU A 171 5.13 -16.93 11.05
C LEU A 171 6.31 -17.63 11.74
N TRP A 172 7.40 -17.87 11.01
CA TRP A 172 8.59 -18.50 11.57
C TRP A 172 9.22 -17.61 12.66
N TYR A 173 9.48 -16.34 12.35
CA TYR A 173 10.03 -15.38 13.33
C TYR A 173 9.15 -15.28 14.57
N ALA A 174 7.84 -15.18 14.38
CA ALA A 174 6.89 -15.10 15.47
C ALA A 174 6.98 -16.31 16.40
N ARG A 175 7.09 -17.53 15.85
CA ARG A 175 7.21 -18.77 16.65
C ARG A 175 8.56 -18.88 17.38
N GLN A 176 9.61 -18.24 16.88
CA GLN A 176 10.89 -18.13 17.60
C GLN A 176 10.89 -17.06 18.71
N GLY A 177 9.78 -16.34 18.90
CA GLY A 177 9.73 -15.24 19.87
C GLY A 177 10.37 -13.93 19.38
N ILE A 178 10.68 -13.84 18.08
CA ILE A 178 11.33 -12.66 17.48
C ILE A 178 10.25 -11.65 17.08
N ILE A 179 10.42 -10.40 17.54
CA ILE A 179 9.62 -9.26 17.10
C ILE A 179 10.35 -8.58 15.96
N THR A 180 9.80 -8.65 14.75
CA THR A 180 10.39 -8.02 13.56
C THR A 180 10.00 -6.53 13.45
N SER A 181 10.73 -5.77 12.63
CA SER A 181 10.37 -4.39 12.29
C SER A 181 8.96 -4.29 11.71
N GLU A 182 8.53 -5.29 10.92
CA GLU A 182 7.15 -5.34 10.41
C GLU A 182 6.11 -5.47 11.53
N MET A 183 6.37 -6.28 12.57
CA MET A 183 5.45 -6.45 13.71
C MET A 183 5.33 -5.17 14.54
N GLU A 184 6.43 -4.45 14.75
CA GLU A 184 6.40 -3.14 15.41
C GLU A 184 5.65 -2.10 14.58
N PHE A 185 5.95 -2.00 13.28
CA PHE A 185 5.27 -1.10 12.35
C PHE A 185 3.76 -1.27 12.45
N ILE A 186 3.29 -2.53 12.42
CA ILE A 186 1.87 -2.88 12.53
C ILE A 186 1.29 -2.49 13.88
N ALA A 187 1.99 -2.75 14.99
CA ALA A 187 1.49 -2.41 16.32
C ALA A 187 1.20 -0.91 16.44
N ILE A 188 2.12 -0.07 15.95
CA ILE A 188 1.94 1.39 15.91
C ILE A 188 0.76 1.76 15.00
N ARG A 189 0.68 1.14 13.80
CA ARG A 189 -0.34 1.42 12.79
C ARG A 189 -1.75 1.09 13.29
N GLU A 190 -1.94 -0.05 13.91
CA GLU A 190 -3.24 -0.52 14.44
C GLU A 190 -3.68 0.25 15.69
N GLN A 191 -2.71 0.72 16.49
CA GLN A 191 -3.00 1.57 17.65
C GLN A 191 -3.41 3.00 17.23
N GLY A 192 -3.15 3.41 15.98
CA GLY A 192 -3.36 4.77 15.50
C GLY A 192 -2.25 5.74 15.92
N GLY A 193 -1.04 5.24 16.18
CA GLY A 193 0.12 6.07 16.55
C GLY A 193 0.02 6.75 17.93
N ASN A 194 -1.00 6.43 18.73
CA ASN A 194 -1.18 6.97 20.07
C ASN A 194 -0.62 6.00 21.11
N VAL A 195 0.50 6.37 21.72
CA VAL A 195 1.14 5.61 22.83
C VAL A 195 0.18 5.49 24.02
N GLU A 196 -0.67 6.49 24.23
CA GLU A 196 -1.65 6.58 25.31
C GLU A 196 -3.03 6.87 24.75
N ARG A 197 -3.55 6.01 23.87
CA ARG A 197 -4.96 6.13 23.47
C ARG A 197 -5.79 5.92 24.74
N PRO A 198 -6.61 6.89 25.19
CA PRO A 198 -7.42 6.74 26.39
C PRO A 198 -8.27 5.48 26.26
N THR A 199 -8.45 4.74 27.35
CA THR A 199 -9.42 3.65 27.39
C THR A 199 -10.75 4.20 26.90
N PRO A 200 -11.36 3.63 25.83
CA PRO A 200 -12.62 4.12 25.31
C PRO A 200 -13.64 4.24 26.43
N ASN A 201 -14.29 5.40 26.55
CA ASN A 201 -15.41 5.49 27.47
C ASN A 201 -16.55 4.64 26.90
N ALA A 202 -16.73 3.43 27.42
CA ALA A 202 -17.74 2.48 26.95
C ALA A 202 -19.20 3.02 27.05
N GLN A 203 -19.41 4.09 27.82
CA GLN A 203 -20.71 4.73 27.99
C GLN A 203 -20.96 5.86 26.98
N CYS A 204 -19.91 6.42 26.37
CA CYS A 204 -20.01 7.52 25.43
C CYS A 204 -19.95 7.02 23.98
N ARG A 205 -21.11 6.88 23.34
CA ARG A 205 -21.19 6.46 21.92
C ARG A 205 -20.47 7.40 20.95
N ASN A 206 -20.27 8.66 21.35
CA ASN A 206 -19.62 9.68 20.53
C ASN A 206 -18.10 9.71 20.72
N ASP A 207 -17.55 8.84 21.56
CA ASP A 207 -16.10 8.68 21.73
C ASP A 207 -15.50 8.03 20.48
N LEU A 208 -14.44 8.62 19.92
CA LEU A 208 -13.74 8.09 18.74
C LEU A 208 -13.11 6.71 18.96
N GLY A 209 -12.87 6.34 20.22
CA GLY A 209 -12.43 5.01 20.65
C GLY A 209 -13.58 4.03 20.88
N PHE A 210 -14.84 4.46 20.84
CA PHE A 210 -15.99 3.60 21.08
C PHE A 210 -16.01 2.42 20.10
N ARG A 211 -16.20 1.22 20.63
CA ARG A 211 -16.30 -0.02 19.84
C ARG A 211 -17.62 -0.67 20.18
N HIS A 212 -18.41 -0.99 19.16
CA HIS A 212 -19.60 -1.81 19.35
C HIS A 212 -19.18 -3.17 19.93
N ALA A 213 -19.92 -3.64 20.94
CA ALA A 213 -19.88 -5.05 21.29
C ALA A 213 -20.28 -5.82 20.03
N GLY A 214 -19.34 -6.52 19.41
CA GLY A 214 -19.60 -7.26 18.19
C GLY A 214 -20.77 -8.22 18.38
N SER A 215 -21.58 -8.42 17.35
CA SER A 215 -22.59 -9.48 17.31
C SER A 215 -21.88 -10.84 17.25
N GLU A 216 -21.50 -11.38 18.41
CA GLU A 216 -20.88 -12.71 18.52
C GLU A 216 -21.96 -13.80 18.37
N PRO A 217 -21.90 -14.70 17.37
CA PRO A 217 -22.92 -15.74 17.22
C PRO A 217 -22.74 -16.92 18.19
N ILE A 218 -21.65 -17.02 18.97
CA ILE A 218 -21.29 -18.22 19.74
C ILE A 218 -20.50 -17.87 21.01
N GLU A 219 -20.96 -18.31 22.19
CA GLU A 219 -20.38 -18.05 23.53
C GLU A 219 -18.87 -18.34 23.68
N ASN A 220 -18.31 -19.16 22.79
CA ASN A 220 -16.93 -19.69 22.88
C ASN A 220 -15.91 -19.05 21.92
N ARG A 221 -16.24 -17.94 21.24
CA ARG A 221 -15.31 -17.29 20.28
C ARG A 221 -15.11 -15.81 20.53
N LYS A 222 -15.01 -15.38 21.80
CA LYS A 222 -14.72 -13.98 22.16
C LYS A 222 -13.49 -13.47 21.41
N SER A 223 -13.69 -12.47 20.55
CA SER A 223 -12.57 -11.66 20.05
C SER A 223 -11.82 -11.06 21.24
N LYS A 224 -10.51 -11.26 21.29
CA LYS A 224 -9.64 -10.74 22.36
C LYS A 224 -8.84 -9.58 21.77
N ILE A 225 -9.53 -8.50 21.46
CA ILE A 225 -8.88 -7.27 21.01
C ILE A 225 -8.25 -6.66 22.25
N GLU A 226 -6.94 -6.89 22.43
CA GLU A 226 -6.17 -6.30 23.52
C GLU A 226 -5.90 -4.82 23.23
N THR A 227 -5.96 -3.99 24.27
CA THR A 227 -5.57 -2.58 24.23
C THR A 227 -4.56 -2.34 25.36
N PRO A 228 -3.35 -1.83 25.08
CA PRO A 228 -2.83 -1.41 23.77
C PRO A 228 -2.41 -2.58 22.87
N ILE A 229 -2.44 -2.37 21.55
CA ILE A 229 -1.88 -3.32 20.57
C ILE A 229 -0.35 -3.19 20.61
N THR A 230 0.32 -4.14 21.25
CA THR A 230 1.79 -4.16 21.37
C THR A 230 2.45 -4.99 20.26
N PRO A 231 3.75 -4.78 19.97
CA PRO A 231 4.49 -5.64 19.04
C PRO A 231 4.47 -7.12 19.46
N GLU A 232 4.47 -7.38 20.77
CA GLU A 232 4.36 -8.73 21.33
C GLU A 232 2.97 -9.35 21.08
N PHE A 233 1.90 -8.56 21.19
CA PHE A 233 0.56 -9.02 20.82
C PHE A 233 0.50 -9.39 19.34
N VAL A 234 1.04 -8.54 18.45
CA VAL A 234 1.13 -8.82 17.00
C VAL A 234 1.88 -10.13 16.75
N ARG A 235 3.07 -10.29 17.37
CA ARG A 235 3.85 -11.52 17.29
C ARG A 235 3.06 -12.74 17.75
N ALA A 236 2.37 -12.66 18.89
CA ALA A 236 1.61 -13.77 19.44
C ALA A 236 0.43 -14.18 18.54
N GLU A 237 -0.27 -13.23 17.92
CA GLU A 237 -1.34 -13.52 16.96
C GLU A 237 -0.84 -14.20 15.70
N VAL A 238 0.30 -13.75 15.19
CA VAL A 238 0.98 -14.38 14.04
C VAL A 238 1.47 -15.77 14.41
N ALA A 239 2.12 -15.96 15.55
CA ALA A 239 2.65 -17.26 16.00
C ALA A 239 1.55 -18.33 16.12
N ARG A 240 0.36 -17.93 16.59
CA ARG A 240 -0.84 -18.77 16.71
C ARG A 240 -1.57 -18.98 15.37
N GLY A 241 -1.15 -18.32 14.29
CA GLY A 241 -1.79 -18.42 12.98
C GLY A 241 -3.17 -17.76 12.91
N ARG A 242 -3.48 -16.82 13.82
CA ARG A 242 -4.76 -16.08 13.82
C ARG A 242 -4.69 -14.78 13.02
N ALA A 243 -3.49 -14.37 12.64
CA ALA A 243 -3.23 -13.23 11.81
C ALA A 243 -2.04 -13.48 10.88
N ILE A 244 -2.00 -12.77 9.76
CA ILE A 244 -0.92 -12.85 8.77
C ILE A 244 -0.40 -11.46 8.42
N ILE A 245 0.87 -11.40 8.05
CA ILE A 245 1.56 -10.19 7.58
C ILE A 245 2.06 -10.49 6.15
N PRO A 246 1.33 -10.06 5.10
CA PRO A 246 1.71 -10.31 3.72
C PRO A 246 2.88 -9.42 3.31
N ALA A 247 4.11 -9.90 3.51
CA ALA A 247 5.31 -9.07 3.44
C ALA A 247 6.46 -9.81 2.73
N ASN A 248 6.30 -10.06 1.43
CA ASN A 248 7.32 -10.70 0.59
C ASN A 248 8.65 -9.93 0.68
N ILE A 249 9.77 -10.68 0.74
CA ILE A 249 11.14 -10.14 0.79
C ILE A 249 11.54 -9.40 -0.50
N ASN A 250 10.87 -9.71 -1.62
CA ASN A 250 11.09 -9.05 -2.91
C ASN A 250 10.15 -7.86 -3.15
N HIS A 251 9.37 -7.45 -2.14
CA HIS A 251 8.52 -6.25 -2.19
C HIS A 251 8.95 -5.27 -1.07
N PRO A 252 10.18 -4.72 -1.13
CA PRO A 252 10.70 -3.84 -0.08
C PRO A 252 9.97 -2.48 0.00
N GLU A 253 9.20 -2.10 -1.02
CA GLU A 253 8.42 -0.87 -1.09
C GLU A 253 7.16 -0.92 -0.22
N SER A 254 6.72 -2.12 0.17
CA SER A 254 5.49 -2.29 0.95
C SER A 254 5.57 -1.65 2.33
N GLU A 255 4.51 -0.91 2.69
CA GLU A 255 4.24 -0.51 4.07
C GLU A 255 3.52 -1.66 4.79
N PRO A 256 4.10 -2.28 5.83
CA PRO A 256 3.50 -3.46 6.47
C PRO A 256 2.08 -3.22 7.01
N MET A 257 1.25 -4.24 6.88
CA MET A 257 -0.11 -4.28 7.42
C MET A 257 -0.43 -5.72 7.88
N ILE A 258 -1.47 -5.86 8.70
CA ILE A 258 -1.89 -7.15 9.25
C ILE A 258 -3.33 -7.47 8.89
N ILE A 259 -3.60 -8.75 8.65
CA ILE A 259 -4.93 -9.29 8.44
C ILE A 259 -5.20 -10.29 9.54
N GLY A 260 -6.22 -10.03 10.36
CA GLY A 260 -6.63 -10.93 11.44
C GLY A 260 -7.86 -10.39 12.17
N ARG A 261 -8.58 -11.28 12.86
CA ARG A 261 -9.86 -10.94 13.52
C ARG A 261 -9.73 -9.89 14.63
N ASN A 262 -8.56 -9.83 15.29
CA ASN A 262 -8.33 -8.94 16.43
C ASN A 262 -7.73 -7.57 16.03
N PHE A 263 -7.75 -7.24 14.74
CA PHE A 263 -7.22 -5.99 14.17
C PHE A 263 -8.33 -5.23 13.43
N LEU A 264 -8.05 -4.00 12.97
CA LEU A 264 -8.99 -3.27 12.13
C LEU A 264 -9.38 -4.10 10.90
N VAL A 265 -10.63 -4.03 10.47
CA VAL A 265 -11.07 -4.69 9.23
C VAL A 265 -10.32 -4.08 8.05
N LYS A 266 -9.85 -4.94 7.15
CA LYS A 266 -9.08 -4.56 5.96
C LYS A 266 -9.95 -4.77 4.73
N ILE A 267 -9.83 -3.88 3.75
CA ILE A 267 -10.52 -3.96 2.46
C ILE A 267 -9.50 -4.19 1.34
N ASN A 268 -9.93 -4.84 0.27
CA ASN A 268 -9.12 -5.10 -0.91
C ASN A 268 -9.82 -4.50 -2.14
N ALA A 269 -9.07 -3.77 -2.96
CA ALA A 269 -9.52 -3.31 -4.26
C ALA A 269 -8.88 -4.20 -5.34
N ASN A 270 -9.68 -4.66 -6.31
CA ASN A 270 -9.18 -5.44 -7.44
C ASN A 270 -8.89 -4.47 -8.60
N ILE A 271 -7.68 -4.58 -9.15
CA ILE A 271 -7.23 -3.92 -10.38
C ILE A 271 -6.73 -5.01 -11.35
N GLY A 272 -6.51 -4.66 -12.61
CA GLY A 272 -5.94 -5.56 -13.60
C GLY A 272 -6.37 -5.22 -15.02
N ASN A 273 -5.41 -5.31 -15.93
CA ASN A 273 -5.68 -5.17 -17.35
C ASN A 273 -6.37 -6.42 -17.92
N SER A 274 -7.05 -6.23 -19.05
CA SER A 274 -7.69 -7.29 -19.81
C SER A 274 -7.20 -7.27 -21.25
N ALA A 275 -7.33 -8.38 -21.96
CA ALA A 275 -7.02 -8.46 -23.39
C ALA A 275 -7.86 -7.46 -24.24
N VAL A 276 -8.92 -6.89 -23.68
CA VAL A 276 -9.92 -6.07 -24.39
C VAL A 276 -9.96 -4.61 -23.88
N ALA A 277 -9.40 -4.32 -22.71
CA ALA A 277 -9.45 -2.98 -22.09
C ALA A 277 -8.30 -2.79 -21.09
N SER A 278 -7.96 -1.52 -20.84
CA SER A 278 -6.89 -1.03 -19.95
C SER A 278 -5.48 -0.97 -20.56
N SER A 279 -4.73 0.06 -20.19
CA SER A 279 -3.34 0.35 -20.56
C SER A 279 -2.44 0.33 -19.31
N ILE A 280 -1.11 0.34 -19.47
CA ILE A 280 -0.19 0.39 -18.31
C ILE A 280 -0.39 1.68 -17.51
N GLU A 281 -0.83 2.74 -18.17
CA GLU A 281 -1.04 4.06 -17.60
C GLU A 281 -2.37 4.16 -16.83
N GLU A 282 -3.35 3.31 -17.18
CA GLU A 282 -4.64 3.21 -16.48
C GLU A 282 -4.57 2.33 -15.22
N GLU A 283 -3.58 1.44 -15.13
CA GLU A 283 -3.33 0.53 -13.98
C GLU A 283 -2.35 1.12 -12.96
#